data_AF-W6L2X5-F1
#
_entry.id   AF-W6L2X5-F1
#
_cell.length_a   1.000
_cell.length_b   1.000
_cell.length_c   1.000
_cell.angle_alpha   90.00
_cell.angle_beta   90.00
_cell.angle_gamma   90.00
#
_symmetry.space_group_name_H-M   'P 1'
#
loop_
_entity.id
_entity.type
_entity.pdbx_description
1 polymer ?
#
loop_
_entity_poly.entity_id
_entity_poly.type
_entity_poly.pdbx_seq_one_letter_code
_entity_poly.pdbx_strand_id
1 'polypeptide(L)'
;MFEESIVPATGVIYLDCRDETMAKRLQGRAQSQGGEKREDDVLEVIQTRFRVHHAQCEPVVDAYKARGRCHVIDANQDTDTVCKNLVDLLLSMNEKINV
;
A
#
# COMPACT_ATOMS: atom_id res chain seq x y z
N MET A 1 -3.84 -2.52 -21.78
CA MET A 1 -3.39 -2.15 -20.41
C MET A 1 -4.59 -1.60 -19.65
N PHE A 2 -4.76 -1.83 -18.34
CA PHE A 2 -6.00 -1.50 -17.56
C PHE A 2 -6.59 -0.10 -17.85
N GLU A 3 -5.74 0.92 -17.99
CA GLU A 3 -6.16 2.30 -18.28
C GLU A 3 -6.73 2.51 -19.71
N GLU A 4 -6.34 1.69 -20.69
CA GLU A 4 -6.79 1.80 -22.09
C GLU A 4 -8.19 1.22 -22.30
N SER A 5 -8.61 0.31 -21.42
CA SER A 5 -9.84 -0.47 -21.54
C SER A 5 -10.96 -0.01 -20.60
N ILE A 6 -10.68 0.86 -19.63
CA ILE A 6 -11.65 1.29 -18.62
C ILE A 6 -11.62 2.81 -18.48
N VAL A 7 -10.66 3.36 -17.74
CA VAL A 7 -10.47 4.80 -17.53
C VAL A 7 -9.06 5.03 -16.96
N PRO A 8 -8.39 6.15 -17.31
CA PRO A 8 -7.15 6.55 -16.66
C PRO A 8 -7.37 6.76 -15.15
N ALA A 9 -6.44 6.27 -14.32
CA ALA A 9 -6.49 6.53 -12.89
C ALA A 9 -6.23 8.03 -12.62
N THR A 10 -7.10 8.67 -11.84
CA THR A 10 -6.94 10.07 -11.41
C THR A 10 -5.68 10.27 -10.57
N GLY A 11 -5.33 9.25 -9.77
CA GLY A 11 -4.10 9.19 -9.00
C GLY A 11 -3.96 7.82 -8.33
N VAL A 12 -2.73 7.46 -7.99
CA VAL A 12 -2.37 6.22 -7.29
C VAL A 12 -1.84 6.60 -5.92
N ILE A 13 -2.40 6.01 -4.87
CA ILE A 13 -1.90 6.17 -3.50
C ILE A 13 -1.06 4.94 -3.17
N TYR A 14 0.22 5.16 -2.89
CA TYR A 14 1.16 4.11 -2.51
C TYR A 14 1.49 4.23 -1.02
N LEU A 15 1.11 3.22 -0.24
CA LEU A 15 1.44 3.12 1.18
C LEU A 15 2.81 2.44 1.31
N ASP A 16 3.86 3.25 1.46
CA ASP A 16 5.23 2.76 1.54
C ASP A 16 5.53 2.23 2.93
N CYS A 17 5.67 0.90 3.04
CA CYS A 17 5.91 0.21 4.29
C CYS A 17 7.11 -0.72 4.11
N ARG A 18 8.05 -0.68 5.06
CA ARG A 18 9.19 -1.60 5.04
C ARG A 18 8.75 -3.02 5.40
N ASP A 19 9.37 -4.01 4.77
CA ASP A 19 9.14 -5.44 5.03
C ASP A 19 9.20 -5.79 6.51
N GLU A 20 10.17 -5.24 7.25
CA GLU A 20 10.30 -5.45 8.69
C GLU A 20 9.06 -4.99 9.47
N THR A 21 8.52 -3.82 9.11
CA THR A 21 7.31 -3.26 9.74
C THR A 21 6.09 -4.10 9.39
N MET A 22 5.97 -4.52 8.12
CA MET A 22 4.88 -5.38 7.65
C MET A 22 4.91 -6.75 8.35
N ALA A 23 6.08 -7.37 8.45
CA ALA A 23 6.26 -8.65 9.11
C ALA A 23 5.87 -8.57 10.59
N LYS A 24 6.32 -7.52 11.32
CA LYS A 24 5.93 -7.29 12.72
C LYS A 24 4.41 -7.15 12.88
N ARG A 25 3.75 -6.41 11.98
CA ARG A 25 2.28 -6.22 12.02
C ARG A 25 1.52 -7.51 11.73
N LEU A 26 1.99 -8.32 10.78
CA LEU A 26 1.40 -9.63 10.45
C LEU A 26 1.55 -10.61 11.62
N GLN A 27 2.74 -10.66 12.24
CA GLN A 27 2.97 -11.46 13.45
C GLN A 27 2.06 -11.04 14.61
N GLY A 28 1.90 -9.73 14.84
CA GLY A 28 0.98 -9.22 15.87
C GLY A 28 -0.48 -9.59 15.61
N ARG A 29 -0.92 -9.66 14.35
CA ARG A 29 -2.27 -10.12 13.98
C ARG A 29 -2.49 -11.59 14.31
N ALA A 30 -1.53 -12.45 13.99
CA ALA A 30 -1.59 -13.88 14.30
C ALA A 30 -1.65 -14.16 15.81
N GLN A 31 -1.05 -13.30 16.64
CA GLN A 31 -1.08 -13.42 18.10
C GLN A 31 -2.37 -12.88 18.72
N SER A 32 -2.97 -11.84 18.11
CA SER A 32 -4.18 -11.18 18.61
C SER A 32 -5.48 -11.91 18.26
N GLN A 33 -5.46 -12.71 17.18
CA GLN A 33 -6.60 -13.54 16.77
C GLN A 33 -6.43 -14.95 17.34
N GLY A 34 -7.10 -15.24 18.45
CA GLY A 34 -7.01 -16.50 19.20
C GLY A 34 -7.57 -17.74 18.49
N GLY A 35 -7.00 -18.15 17.35
CA GLY A 35 -7.19 -19.51 16.83
C GLY A 35 -7.42 -19.67 15.32
N GLU A 36 -7.69 -18.60 14.56
CA GLU A 36 -7.79 -18.68 13.10
C GLU A 36 -6.51 -18.15 12.45
N LYS A 37 -5.45 -18.97 12.51
CA LYS A 37 -4.25 -18.77 11.69
C LYS A 37 -4.69 -18.72 10.23
N ARG A 38 -4.51 -17.58 9.56
CA ARG A 38 -4.64 -17.54 8.11
C ARG A 38 -3.45 -18.30 7.52
N GLU A 39 -3.64 -18.99 6.39
CA GLU A 39 -2.52 -19.64 5.67
C GLU A 39 -1.38 -18.64 5.34
N ASP A 40 -1.72 -17.35 5.34
CA ASP A 40 -0.87 -16.18 5.20
C ASP A 40 0.15 -15.96 6.33
N ASP A 41 -0.01 -16.60 7.49
CA ASP A 41 0.81 -16.38 8.69
C ASP A 41 2.07 -17.27 8.73
N VAL A 42 2.32 -18.06 7.67
CA VAL A 42 3.56 -18.82 7.51
C VAL A 42 4.65 -17.88 6.98
N LEU A 43 5.76 -17.74 7.70
CA LEU A 43 6.87 -16.85 7.36
C LEU A 43 7.33 -16.95 5.88
N GLU A 44 7.26 -18.15 5.31
CA GLU A 44 7.60 -18.43 3.91
C GLU A 44 6.63 -17.79 2.90
N VAL A 45 5.34 -17.71 3.23
CA VAL A 45 4.31 -17.04 2.42
C VAL A 45 4.49 -15.52 2.47
N ILE A 46 4.84 -14.97 3.63
CA ILE A 46 5.11 -13.54 3.80
C ILE A 46 6.32 -13.10 2.95
N GLN A 47 7.41 -13.87 2.98
CA GLN A 47 8.59 -13.59 2.15
C GLN A 47 8.29 -13.69 0.65
N THR A 48 7.49 -14.68 0.25
CA THR A 48 7.05 -14.82 -1.14
C THR A 48 6.23 -13.61 -1.59
N ARG A 49 5.35 -13.10 -0.71
CA ARG A 49 4.56 -11.89 -0.98
C ARG A 49 5.42 -10.64 -1.15
N PHE A 50 6.42 -10.44 -0.29
CA PHE A 50 7.35 -9.31 -0.45
C PHE A 50 8.11 -9.40 -1.77
N ARG A 51 8.63 -10.59 -2.11
CA ARG A 51 9.32 -10.79 -3.40
C ARG A 51 8.41 -10.50 -4.60
N VAL A 52 7.16 -10.97 -4.58
CA VAL A 52 6.19 -10.69 -5.66
C VAL A 52 5.85 -9.21 -5.72
N HIS A 53 5.69 -8.55 -4.57
CA HIS A 53 5.44 -7.12 -4.48
C HIS A 53 6.59 -6.30 -5.12
N HIS A 54 7.84 -6.58 -4.74
CA HIS A 54 8.99 -5.92 -5.37
C HIS A 54 9.09 -6.22 -6.87
N ALA A 55 8.84 -7.47 -7.29
CA ALA A 55 8.97 -7.85 -8.69
C ALA A 55 7.86 -7.28 -9.61
N GLN A 56 6.64 -7.11 -9.09
CA GLN A 56 5.46 -6.80 -9.91
C GLN A 56 4.82 -5.46 -9.57
N CYS A 57 4.79 -5.06 -8.30
CA CYS A 57 4.13 -3.82 -7.87
C CYS A 57 5.04 -2.60 -7.97
N GLU A 58 6.34 -2.72 -7.62
CA GLU A 58 7.27 -1.59 -7.71
C GLU A 58 7.39 -1.00 -9.13
N PRO A 59 7.51 -1.80 -10.21
CA PRO A 59 7.54 -1.26 -11.57
C PRO A 59 6.27 -0.46 -11.93
N VAL A 60 5.12 -0.86 -11.39
CA VAL A 60 3.84 -0.14 -11.58
C VAL A 60 3.89 1.18 -10.84
N VAL A 61 4.32 1.17 -9.58
CA VAL A 61 4.48 2.38 -8.76
C VAL A 61 5.44 3.36 -9.44
N ASP A 62 6.58 2.90 -9.94
CA ASP A 62 7.56 3.73 -10.63
C ASP A 62 7.02 4.32 -11.92
N ALA A 63 6.23 3.55 -12.68
CA ALA A 63 5.54 4.06 -13.87
C ALA A 63 4.56 5.20 -13.53
N TYR A 64 3.81 5.10 -12.42
CA TYR A 64 2.90 6.17 -11.98
C TYR A 64 3.64 7.35 -11.34
N LYS A 65 4.76 7.12 -10.64
CA LYS A 65 5.66 8.18 -10.13
C LYS A 65 6.23 9.00 -11.27
N ALA A 66 6.75 8.35 -12.32
CA ALA A 66 7.28 9.02 -13.51
C ALA A 66 6.22 9.88 -14.23
N ARG A 67 4.94 9.50 -14.12
CA ARG A 67 3.79 10.24 -14.68
C ARG A 67 3.26 11.35 -13.75
N GLY A 68 3.86 11.56 -12.58
CA GLY A 68 3.40 12.54 -11.58
C GLY A 68 2.04 12.22 -10.96
N ARG A 69 1.56 10.97 -11.10
CA ARG A 69 0.24 10.51 -10.63
C ARG A 69 0.34 9.56 -9.43
N CYS A 70 1.51 9.42 -8.82
CA CYS A 70 1.70 8.60 -7.62
C CYS A 70 1.94 9.47 -6.39
N HIS A 71 1.10 9.29 -5.38
CA HIS A 71 1.22 9.91 -4.07
C HIS A 71 1.70 8.86 -3.06
N VAL A 72 2.87 9.10 -2.46
CA VAL A 72 3.48 8.17 -1.52
C VAL A 72 3.18 8.61 -0.09
N ILE A 73 2.68 7.70 0.73
CA ILE A 73 2.48 7.91 2.18
C ILE A 73 3.41 6.96 2.92
N ASP A 74 4.16 7.48 3.88
CA ASP A 74 4.94 6.66 4.81
C ASP A 74 4.00 5.86 5.72
N ALA A 75 3.90 4.56 5.47
CA ALA A 75 3.07 3.63 6.22
C ALA A 75 3.82 2.92 7.35
N ASN A 76 5.06 3.32 7.66
CA ASN A 76 5.84 2.78 8.79
C ASN A 76 5.42 3.35 10.15
N GLN A 77 4.65 4.44 10.15
CA GLN A 77 4.15 5.12 11.34
C GLN A 77 2.96 4.37 11.96
N ASP A 78 2.47 4.81 13.11
CA ASP A 78 1.27 4.22 13.72
C ASP A 78 0.04 4.37 12.80
N THR A 79 -0.94 3.49 12.97
CA THR A 79 -2.14 3.43 12.12
C THR A 79 -2.90 4.76 12.10
N ASP A 80 -2.99 5.46 13.23
CA ASP A 80 -3.76 6.70 13.34
C ASP A 80 -3.10 7.82 12.55
N THR A 81 -1.77 7.94 12.63
CA THR A 81 -0.98 8.89 11.86
C THR A 81 -1.06 8.58 10.35
N VAL A 82 -0.96 7.32 9.95
CA VAL A 82 -1.10 6.91 8.54
C VAL A 82 -2.51 7.23 8.02
N CYS A 83 -3.55 6.95 8.81
CA CYS A 83 -4.93 7.29 8.47
C CYS A 83 -5.12 8.79 8.31
N LYS A 84 -4.55 9.60 9.21
CA LYS A 84 -4.61 11.06 9.10
C LYS A 84 -3.94 11.55 7.81
N ASN A 85 -2.73 11.09 7.53
CA ASN A 85 -1.99 11.44 6.30
C ASN A 85 -2.77 11.06 5.04
N LEU A 86 -3.47 9.92 5.06
CA LEU A 86 -4.32 9.46 3.97
C LEU A 86 -5.54 10.35 3.77
N VAL A 87 -6.23 10.73 4.85
CA VAL A 87 -7.38 11.65 4.79
C VAL A 87 -6.94 13.01 4.27
N ASP A 88 -5.86 13.57 4.80
CA ASP A 88 -5.32 14.87 4.37
C ASP A 88 -4.95 14.84 2.87
N LEU A 89 -4.35 13.75 2.39
CA LEU A 89 -4.06 13.55 0.97
C LEU A 89 -5.34 13.50 0.13
N LEU A 90 -6.32 12.68 0.51
CA LEU A 90 -7.58 12.53 -0.23
C LEU A 90 -8.35 13.84 -0.34
N LEU A 91 -8.39 14.64 0.74
CA LEU A 91 -9.00 15.96 0.73
C LEU A 91 -8.29 16.89 -0.26
N SER A 92 -6.94 16.93 -0.23
CA SER A 92 -6.16 17.75 -1.16
C SER A 92 -6.32 17.33 -2.63
N MET A 93 -6.56 16.03 -2.88
CA MET A 93 -6.84 15.53 -4.22
C MET A 93 -8.24 15.93 -4.68
N ASN A 94 -9.24 15.86 -3.81
CA ASN A 94 -10.61 16.26 -4.12
C ASN A 94 -10.73 17.77 -4.44
N GLU A 95 -9.97 18.62 -3.76
CA GLU A 95 -9.92 20.06 -4.05
C GLU A 95 -9.32 20.35 -5.43
N LYS A 96 -8.31 19.59 -5.87
CA LYS A 96 -7.69 19.75 -7.18
C LYS A 96 -8.52 19.20 -8.35
N ILE A 97 -9.47 18.30 -8.08
CA ILE A 97 -10.35 17.70 -9.09
C ILE A 97 -11.59 18.59 -9.37
N ASN A 98 -11.97 19.45 -8.41
CA ASN A 98 -13.15 20.32 -8.51
C ASN A 98 -12.84 21.77 -8.96
N VAL A 99 -11.65 22.01 -9.53
CA VAL A 99 -11.24 23.29 -10.16
C VAL A 99 -10.98 23.05 -11.64
#